data_AF-A0A948U8Z2-F1
#
_entry.id   AF-A0A948U8Z2-F1
#
_cell.length_a   1.000
_cell.length_b   1.000
_cell.length_c   1.000
_cell.angle_alpha   90.00
_cell.angle_beta   90.00
_cell.angle_gamma   90.00
#
_symmetry.space_group_name_H-M   'P 1'
#
loop_
_entity.id
_entity.type
_entity.pdbx_description
1 polymer ?
#
loop_
_entity_poly.entity_id
_entity_poly.type
_entity_poly.pdbx_seq_one_letter_code
_entity_poly.pdbx_strand_id
1 'polypeptide(L)'
;DCRPEFIAAFEKVATLATKVGAEGEAFRIHAPLQHLGKDDIAREAKRLELDAGMSWSCYDPQPDGKACGLCDSCRLRRDGFARAGLVDPIAYAADA
;
A
#
# COMPACT_ATOMS: atom_id res chain seq x y z
N ASP A 1 -6.29 -1.80 -9.72
CA ASP A 1 -7.62 -1.40 -9.23
C ASP A 1 -7.92 -2.24 -7.99
N CYS A 2 -8.38 -1.63 -6.91
CA CYS A 2 -8.64 -2.32 -5.64
C CYS A 2 -10.13 -2.57 -5.38
N ARG A 3 -11.02 -2.27 -6.33
CA ARG A 3 -12.47 -2.46 -6.15
C ARG A 3 -12.84 -3.95 -6.08
N PRO A 4 -13.80 -4.35 -5.22
CA PRO A 4 -14.15 -5.76 -5.02
C PRO A 4 -14.55 -6.49 -6.31
N GLU A 5 -15.30 -5.83 -7.20
CA GLU A 5 -15.76 -6.41 -8.46
C GLU A 5 -14.59 -6.71 -9.41
N PHE A 6 -13.56 -5.86 -9.41
CA PHE A 6 -12.37 -6.08 -10.21
C PHE A 6 -11.59 -7.29 -9.69
N ILE A 7 -11.33 -7.36 -8.38
CA ILE A 7 -10.61 -8.47 -7.76
C ILE A 7 -11.35 -9.80 -7.98
N ALA A 8 -12.67 -9.83 -7.78
CA ALA A 8 -13.47 -11.03 -8.01
C ALA A 8 -13.48 -11.46 -9.48
N ALA A 9 -13.53 -10.52 -10.42
CA ALA A 9 -13.41 -10.85 -11.84
C ALA A 9 -12.01 -11.37 -12.18
N PHE A 10 -10.96 -10.74 -11.66
CA PHE A 10 -9.58 -11.12 -11.94
C PHE A 10 -9.23 -12.50 -11.37
N GLU A 11 -9.79 -12.87 -10.21
CA GLU A 11 -9.65 -14.21 -9.63
C GLU A 11 -10.22 -15.29 -10.57
N LYS A 12 -11.37 -15.04 -11.20
CA LYS A 12 -11.95 -15.94 -12.22
C LYS A 12 -11.07 -16.04 -13.46
N VAL A 13 -10.52 -14.92 -13.91
CA VAL A 13 -9.59 -14.89 -15.05
C VAL A 13 -8.34 -15.72 -14.73
N ALA A 14 -7.75 -15.56 -13.54
CA ALA A 14 -6.58 -16.33 -13.11
C ALA A 14 -6.86 -17.85 -13.11
N THR A 15 -8.03 -18.27 -12.63
CA THR A 15 -8.46 -19.68 -12.69
C THR A 15 -8.63 -20.17 -14.13
N LEU A 16 -9.24 -19.40 -15.04
CA LEU A 16 -9.43 -19.83 -16.44
C LEU A 16 -8.12 -19.83 -17.26
N ALA A 17 -7.21 -18.93 -16.96
CA ALA A 17 -6.02 -18.67 -17.77
C ALA A 17 -4.80 -19.52 -17.38
N THR A 18 -4.93 -20.44 -16.41
CA THR A 18 -3.81 -21.21 -15.86
C THR A 18 -4.08 -22.71 -15.92
N LYS A 19 -3.02 -23.51 -16.06
CA LYS A 19 -3.10 -24.98 -16.04
C LYS A 19 -3.69 -25.49 -14.71
N VAL A 20 -3.22 -24.93 -13.59
CA VAL A 20 -3.69 -25.27 -12.24
C VAL A 20 -5.20 -25.08 -12.12
N GLY A 21 -5.73 -23.97 -12.66
CA GLY A 21 -7.16 -23.76 -12.66
C GLY A 21 -7.93 -24.66 -13.62
N ALA A 22 -7.34 -25.00 -14.78
CA ALA A 22 -7.91 -25.99 -15.70
C ALA A 22 -7.95 -27.42 -15.12
N GLU A 23 -7.04 -27.74 -14.18
CA GLU A 23 -6.99 -29.02 -13.46
C GLU A 23 -7.90 -29.06 -12.22
N GLY A 24 -8.67 -28.00 -11.97
CA GLY A 24 -9.77 -27.97 -10.99
C GLY A 24 -9.45 -27.23 -9.69
N GLU A 25 -8.27 -26.63 -9.56
CA GLU A 25 -7.95 -25.77 -8.42
C GLU A 25 -8.50 -24.34 -8.62
N ALA A 26 -8.72 -23.63 -7.52
CA ALA A 26 -9.19 -22.25 -7.56
C ALA A 26 -8.10 -21.30 -7.07
N PHE A 27 -7.88 -20.21 -7.80
CA PHE A 27 -7.06 -19.12 -7.30
C PHE A 27 -7.80 -18.33 -6.23
N ARG A 28 -7.05 -17.86 -5.23
CA ARG A 28 -7.53 -16.89 -4.24
C ARG A 28 -6.66 -15.66 -4.24
N ILE A 29 -7.26 -14.50 -4.53
CA ILE A 29 -6.60 -13.21 -4.38
C ILE A 29 -6.83 -12.73 -2.95
N HIS A 30 -5.74 -12.62 -2.19
CA HIS A 30 -5.75 -11.98 -0.88
C HIS A 30 -5.52 -10.48 -1.04
N ALA A 31 -6.55 -9.69 -0.72
CA ALA A 31 -6.47 -8.22 -0.73
C ALA A 31 -6.63 -7.65 0.70
N PRO A 32 -5.69 -7.95 1.63
CA PRO A 32 -5.85 -7.66 3.06
C PRO A 32 -5.97 -6.17 3.38
N LEU A 33 -5.49 -5.30 2.50
CA LEU A 33 -5.51 -3.85 2.70
C LEU A 33 -6.72 -3.17 2.02
N GLN A 34 -7.58 -3.91 1.30
CA GLN A 34 -8.63 -3.35 0.42
C GLN A 34 -9.57 -2.37 1.14
N HIS A 35 -9.89 -2.66 2.39
CA HIS A 35 -10.84 -1.87 3.19
C HIS A 35 -10.15 -1.03 4.26
N LEU A 36 -8.81 -1.01 4.30
CA LEU A 36 -8.06 -0.27 5.30
C LEU A 36 -7.81 1.18 4.85
N GLY A 37 -8.01 2.12 5.78
CA GLY A 37 -7.51 3.48 5.63
C GLY A 37 -5.98 3.51 5.68
N LYS A 38 -5.37 4.62 5.24
CA LYS A 38 -3.91 4.80 5.33
C LYS A 38 -3.39 4.77 6.77
N ASP A 39 -4.20 5.23 7.71
CA ASP A 39 -3.94 5.17 9.14
C ASP A 39 -4.04 3.75 9.70
N ASP A 40 -5.00 2.95 9.24
CA ASP A 40 -5.06 1.52 9.61
C ASP A 40 -3.87 0.76 9.04
N ILE A 41 -3.44 1.06 7.82
CA ILE A 41 -2.23 0.47 7.23
C ILE A 41 -0.98 0.85 8.05
N ALA A 42 -0.87 2.09 8.52
CA ALA A 42 0.23 2.51 9.39
C ALA A 42 0.19 1.82 10.76
N ARG A 43 -1.00 1.66 11.36
CA ARG A 43 -1.18 0.87 12.60
C ARG A 43 -0.79 -0.58 12.38
N GLU A 44 -1.14 -1.16 11.23
CA GLU A 44 -0.84 -2.55 10.91
C GLU A 44 0.66 -2.78 10.72
N ALA A 45 1.36 -1.86 10.03
CA ALA A 45 2.82 -1.90 9.92
C ALA A 45 3.49 -1.87 11.30
N LYS A 46 3.03 -1.00 12.22
CA LYS A 46 3.52 -0.95 13.60
C LYS A 46 3.20 -2.24 14.37
N ARG A 47 1.98 -2.77 14.26
CA ARG A 47 1.54 -4.01 14.93
C ARG A 47 2.40 -5.21 14.52
N LEU A 48 2.83 -5.23 13.26
CA LEU A 48 3.72 -6.24 12.69
C LEU A 48 5.21 -5.95 12.90
N GLU A 49 5.56 -4.87 13.62
CA GLU A 49 6.94 -4.44 13.87
C GLU A 49 7.75 -4.21 12.58
N LEU A 50 7.08 -3.75 11.52
CA LEU A 50 7.72 -3.42 10.25
C LEU A 50 8.31 -2.02 10.28
N ASP A 51 9.53 -1.87 9.79
CA ASP A 51 10.12 -0.56 9.54
C ASP A 51 9.51 0.06 8.27
N ALA A 52 8.53 0.94 8.47
CA ALA A 52 7.91 1.68 7.37
C ALA A 52 8.86 2.69 6.70
N GLY A 53 10.02 2.97 7.31
CA GLY A 53 11.09 3.80 6.75
C GLY A 53 11.81 3.15 5.57
N MET A 54 11.77 1.82 5.47
CA MET A 54 12.31 1.07 4.32
C MET A 54 11.42 1.17 3.07
N SER A 55 10.19 1.66 3.21
CA SER A 55 9.22 1.74 2.12
C SER A 55 9.28 3.09 1.40
N TRP A 56 8.90 3.09 0.11
CA TRP A 56 8.83 4.29 -0.70
C TRP A 56 7.42 4.53 -1.22
N SER A 57 6.94 5.77 -1.14
CA SER A 57 5.61 6.16 -1.64
C SER A 57 5.63 7.41 -2.52
N CYS A 58 6.65 8.26 -2.40
CA CYS A 58 6.70 9.54 -3.09
C CYS A 58 6.76 9.37 -4.62
N TYR A 59 5.98 10.19 -5.35
CA TYR A 59 5.99 10.21 -6.81
C TYR A 59 7.10 11.08 -7.42
N ASP A 60 7.71 11.95 -6.62
CA ASP A 60 8.71 12.92 -7.07
C ASP A 60 9.88 13.02 -6.08
N PRO A 61 10.70 11.95 -5.93
CA PRO A 61 11.89 11.97 -5.09
C PRO A 61 12.79 13.16 -5.42
N GLN A 62 13.34 13.79 -4.39
CA GLN A 62 14.38 14.79 -4.58
C GLN A 62 15.75 14.13 -4.82
N PRO A 63 16.70 14.82 -5.48
CA PRO A 63 18.03 14.26 -5.75
C PRO A 63 18.81 13.81 -4.51
N ASP A 64 18.49 14.36 -3.34
CA ASP A 64 19.08 13.99 -2.04
C ASP A 64 18.43 12.76 -1.39
N GLY A 65 17.51 12.09 -2.09
CA GLY A 65 16.84 10.87 -1.64
C GLY A 65 15.64 11.10 -0.71
N LYS A 66 15.22 12.36 -0.48
CA LYS A 66 14.03 12.66 0.34
C LYS A 66 12.74 12.56 -0.47
N ALA A 67 11.65 12.23 0.21
CA ALA A 67 10.31 12.37 -0.36
C ALA A 67 9.98 13.86 -0.53
N CYS A 68 9.33 14.28 -1.62
CA CYS A 68 9.04 15.70 -1.84
C CYS A 68 8.18 16.35 -0.73
N GLY A 69 7.27 15.59 -0.11
CA GLY A 69 6.34 16.11 0.90
C GLY A 69 5.11 16.83 0.32
N LEU A 70 5.03 16.99 -1.01
CA LEU A 70 4.02 17.81 -1.69
C LEU A 70 3.06 17.03 -2.61
N CYS A 71 3.48 15.88 -3.14
CA CYS A 71 2.62 15.06 -3.99
C CYS A 71 1.51 14.37 -3.17
N ASP A 72 0.44 13.95 -3.84
CA ASP A 72 -0.73 13.34 -3.18
C ASP A 72 -0.35 12.10 -2.35
N SER A 73 0.59 11.28 -2.84
CA SER A 73 1.07 10.12 -2.08
C SER A 73 1.78 10.52 -0.78
N CYS A 74 2.56 11.59 -0.78
CA CYS A 74 3.18 12.12 0.44
C CYS A 74 2.13 12.64 1.42
N ARG A 75 1.13 13.40 0.93
CA ARG A 75 0.04 13.92 1.77
C ARG A 75 -0.75 12.78 2.44
N LEU A 76 -1.18 11.80 1.65
CA LEU A 76 -1.91 10.63 2.13
C LEU A 76 -1.11 9.81 3.14
N ARG A 77 0.21 9.67 2.92
CA ARG A 77 1.10 8.98 3.86
C ARG A 77 1.20 9.75 5.18
N ARG A 78 1.54 11.04 5.13
CA ARG A 78 1.68 11.90 6.32
C ARG A 78 0.39 11.91 7.14
N ASP A 79 -0.76 12.11 6.49
CA ASP A 79 -2.06 12.10 7.15
C ASP A 79 -2.38 10.72 7.76
N GLY A 80 -2.00 9.64 7.08
CA GLY A 80 -2.10 8.27 7.59
C GLY A 80 -1.33 8.08 8.90
N PHE A 81 -0.04 8.43 8.92
CA PHE A 81 0.79 8.35 10.13
C PHE A 81 0.26 9.27 11.25
N ALA A 82 -0.12 10.51 10.93
CA ALA A 82 -0.65 11.45 11.90
C ALA A 82 -1.96 10.94 12.55
N ARG A 83 -2.93 10.47 11.77
CA ARG A 83 -4.18 9.87 12.28
C ARG A 83 -3.96 8.53 12.99
N ALA A 84 -2.86 7.83 12.67
CA ALA A 84 -2.44 6.65 13.40
C ALA A 84 -1.85 6.97 14.78
N GLY A 85 -1.54 8.24 15.07
CA GLY A 85 -0.81 8.66 16.26
C GLY A 85 0.67 8.23 16.21
N LEU A 86 1.23 8.10 15.02
CA LEU A 86 2.58 7.61 14.76
C LEU A 86 3.43 8.69 14.09
N VAL A 87 4.73 8.65 14.35
CA VAL A 87 5.71 9.45 13.61
C VAL A 87 6.03 8.72 12.32
N ASP A 88 5.94 9.40 11.17
CA ASP A 88 6.43 8.86 9.91
C ASP A 88 7.96 8.84 9.91
N PRO A 89 8.62 7.69 9.72
CA PRO A 89 10.07 7.57 9.87
C PRO A 89 10.89 8.16 8.70
N ILE A 90 10.25 8.61 7.60
CA ILE A 90 10.99 9.13 6.43
C ILE A 90 11.18 10.64 6.48
N ALA A 91 12.25 11.13 5.84
CA ALA A 91 12.50 12.55 5.68
C ALA A 91 11.77 13.12 4.45
N TYR A 92 11.21 14.31 4.62
CA TYR A 92 10.56 15.07 3.56
C TYR A 92 11.35 16.33 3.22
N ALA A 93 11.48 16.65 1.93
CA ALA A 93 12.17 17.84 1.47
C ALA A 93 11.42 19.14 1.81
N ALA A 94 10.08 19.10 1.81
CA ALA A 94 9.24 20.25 2.17
C ALA A 94 9.26 20.59 3.68
N ASP A 95 9.87 19.76 4.52
CA ASP A 95 10.01 20.02 5.96
C ASP A 95 11.36 20.70 6.30
N ALA A 96 12.21 20.98 5.29
CA ALA A 96 13.53 21.60 5.42
C ALA A 96 13.48 23.14 5.29
#